data_AF-A0A1F7Q3K1-F1
#
_entry.id   AF-A0A1F7Q3K1-F1
#
_cell.length_a   1.000
_cell.length_b   1.000
_cell.length_c   1.000
_cell.angle_alpha   90.00
_cell.angle_beta   90.00
_cell.angle_gamma   90.00
#
_symmetry.space_group_name_H-M   'P 1'
#
loop_
_entity.id
_entity.type
_entity.pdbx_description
1 polymer ?
#
loop_
_entity_poly.entity_id
_entity_poly.type
_entity_poly.pdbx_seq_one_letter_code
_entity_poly.pdbx_strand_id
1 'polypeptide(L)'
;MTTQAKRTTYGFTIIELITVITIIGILAAIGTVSYSGYQKRAAKSDVVSTAQQVKLKLGEYFTDKNNYPENKAAVVTYIGGVGSQLGDAFNLTKNSQSIQYAPTPSGCGSPTSPRCTSYTITIPGPYWGGASTENEVIRP
;
A
#
# COMPACT_ATOMS: atom_id res chain seq x y z
N MET A 1 -48.02 -37.01 -45.15
CA MET A 1 -47.05 -35.98 -45.57
C MET A 1 -46.58 -35.25 -44.32
N THR A 2 -45.37 -35.53 -43.84
CA THR A 2 -44.79 -34.87 -42.66
C THR A 2 -43.86 -33.76 -43.12
N THR A 3 -44.27 -32.52 -42.91
CA THR A 3 -43.51 -31.32 -43.29
C THR A 3 -42.32 -31.14 -42.36
N GLN A 4 -41.09 -31.37 -42.86
CA GLN A 4 -39.84 -31.08 -42.15
C GLN A 4 -39.62 -29.56 -42.07
N ALA A 5 -39.57 -29.02 -40.84
CA ALA A 5 -39.26 -27.62 -40.61
C ALA A 5 -37.75 -27.38 -40.79
N LYS A 6 -37.38 -26.59 -41.81
CA LYS A 6 -36.00 -26.19 -42.09
C LYS A 6 -35.47 -25.34 -40.93
N ARG A 7 -34.55 -25.87 -40.13
CA ARG A 7 -33.84 -25.08 -39.11
C ARG A 7 -32.89 -24.10 -39.79
N THR A 8 -33.11 -22.81 -39.57
CA THR A 8 -32.16 -21.75 -39.95
C THR A 8 -31.08 -21.65 -38.88
N THR A 9 -29.90 -22.16 -39.19
CA THR A 9 -28.71 -21.94 -38.36
C THR A 9 -28.16 -20.55 -38.67
N TYR A 10 -28.32 -19.61 -37.74
CA TYR A 10 -27.64 -18.32 -37.80
C TYR A 10 -26.20 -18.53 -37.29
N GLY A 11 -25.22 -18.40 -38.18
CA GLY A 11 -23.80 -18.45 -37.84
C GLY A 11 -23.26 -17.06 -37.51
N PHE A 12 -22.31 -16.99 -36.57
CA PHE A 12 -21.54 -15.78 -36.29
C PHE A 12 -20.66 -15.44 -37.51
N THR A 13 -20.65 -14.18 -37.94
CA THR A 13 -19.80 -13.77 -39.06
C THR A 13 -18.36 -13.52 -38.60
N ILE A 14 -17.39 -13.79 -39.46
CA ILE A 14 -15.97 -13.50 -39.17
C ILE A 14 -15.77 -11.99 -38.95
N ILE A 15 -16.54 -11.15 -39.65
CA ILE A 15 -16.46 -9.69 -39.50
C ILE A 15 -16.99 -9.20 -38.15
N GLU A 16 -18.03 -9.84 -37.60
CA GLU A 16 -18.49 -9.58 -36.22
C GLU A 16 -17.39 -9.92 -35.22
N LEU A 17 -16.66 -11.02 -35.41
CA LEU A 17 -15.59 -11.36 -34.49
C LEU A 17 -14.39 -10.41 -34.60
N ILE A 18 -13.99 -10.02 -35.82
CA ILE A 18 -12.84 -9.14 -36.06
C ILE A 18 -13.08 -7.74 -35.48
N THR A 19 -14.28 -7.19 -35.65
CA THR A 19 -14.58 -5.85 -35.13
C THR A 19 -14.59 -5.83 -33.60
N VAL A 20 -15.12 -6.88 -32.96
CA VAL A 20 -15.13 -7.01 -31.49
C VAL A 20 -13.72 -7.08 -30.91
N ILE A 21 -12.85 -7.95 -31.45
CA ILE A 21 -11.47 -8.06 -30.94
C ILE A 21 -10.67 -6.77 -31.18
N THR A 22 -10.98 -6.05 -32.25
CA THR A 22 -10.33 -4.77 -32.57
C THR A 22 -10.73 -3.69 -31.56
N ILE A 23 -12.02 -3.58 -31.24
CA ILE A 23 -12.51 -2.65 -30.22
C ILE A 23 -11.93 -3.00 -28.84
N ILE A 24 -11.93 -4.29 -28.45
CA ILE A 24 -11.33 -4.73 -27.19
C ILE A 24 -9.83 -4.43 -27.16
N GLY A 25 -9.11 -4.60 -28.27
CA GLY A 25 -7.69 -4.29 -28.39
C GLY A 25 -7.38 -2.80 -28.14
N ILE A 26 -8.18 -1.90 -28.72
CA ILE A 26 -8.04 -0.45 -28.50
C ILE A 26 -8.33 -0.09 -27.04
N LEU A 27 -9.42 -0.62 -26.48
CA LEU A 27 -9.79 -0.35 -25.09
C LEU A 27 -8.75 -0.89 -24.10
N ALA A 28 -8.18 -2.07 -24.36
CA ALA A 28 -7.14 -2.66 -23.53
C ALA A 28 -5.86 -1.82 -23.56
N ALA A 29 -5.44 -1.32 -24.73
CA ALA A 29 -4.25 -0.47 -24.85
C ALA A 29 -4.37 0.81 -24.01
N ILE A 30 -5.50 1.51 -24.06
CA ILE A 30 -5.74 2.73 -23.25
C ILE A 30 -5.90 2.39 -21.77
N GLY A 31 -6.57 1.27 -21.46
CA GLY A 31 -6.80 0.80 -20.10
C GLY A 31 -5.51 0.48 -19.35
N THR A 32 -4.54 -0.16 -20.00
CA THR A 32 -3.28 -0.56 -19.33
C THR A 32 -2.46 0.62 -18.81
N VAL A 33 -2.30 1.67 -19.61
CA VAL A 33 -1.50 2.85 -19.23
C VAL A 33 -2.15 3.59 -18.06
N SER A 34 -3.46 3.84 -18.14
CA SER A 34 -4.19 4.55 -17.09
C SER A 34 -4.27 3.77 -15.78
N TYR A 35 -4.52 2.46 -15.84
CA TYR A 35 -4.67 1.61 -14.66
C TYR A 35 -3.41 1.56 -13.78
N SER A 36 -2.22 1.57 -14.40
CA SER A 36 -0.94 1.59 -13.67
C SER A 36 -0.77 2.81 -12.75
N GLY A 37 -1.31 3.97 -13.13
CA GLY A 37 -1.28 5.19 -12.33
C GLY A 37 -2.24 5.14 -11.14
N TYR A 38 -3.43 4.60 -11.34
CA TYR A 38 -4.44 4.44 -10.28
C TYR A 38 -3.98 3.48 -9.20
N GLN A 39 -3.42 2.32 -9.57
CA GLN A 39 -2.90 1.37 -8.59
C GLN A 39 -1.81 1.98 -7.69
N LYS A 40 -0.92 2.81 -8.25
CA LYS A 40 0.13 3.50 -7.48
C LYS A 40 -0.43 4.49 -6.47
N ARG A 41 -1.43 5.28 -6.87
CA ARG A 41 -2.10 6.25 -5.98
C ARG A 41 -2.84 5.55 -4.85
N ALA A 42 -3.53 4.45 -5.17
CA ALA A 42 -4.17 3.59 -4.17
C ALA A 42 -3.13 3.03 -3.19
N ALA A 43 -2.05 2.44 -3.69
CA ALA A 43 -0.97 1.91 -2.86
C ALA A 43 -0.30 2.97 -1.97
N LYS A 44 -0.10 4.20 -2.46
CA LYS A 44 0.38 5.33 -1.66
C LYS A 44 -0.63 5.66 -0.55
N SER A 45 -1.90 5.80 -0.90
CA SER A 45 -2.97 6.11 0.07
C SER A 45 -3.04 5.06 1.19
N ASP A 46 -2.92 3.77 0.84
CA ASP A 46 -2.99 2.67 1.80
C ASP A 46 -1.82 2.66 2.79
N VAL A 47 -0.59 2.92 2.32
CA VAL A 47 0.57 2.97 3.22
C VAL A 47 0.53 4.21 4.11
N VAL A 48 0.10 5.35 3.57
CA VAL A 48 -0.01 6.59 4.36
C VAL A 48 -1.09 6.44 5.42
N SER A 49 -2.24 5.84 5.10
CA SER A 49 -3.30 5.57 6.07
C SER A 49 -2.84 4.59 7.16
N THR A 50 -2.06 3.56 6.80
CA THR A 50 -1.42 2.64 7.75
C THR A 50 -0.51 3.40 8.72
N ALA A 51 0.37 4.27 8.20
CA ALA A 51 1.28 5.04 9.03
C ALA A 51 0.56 6.08 9.91
N GLN A 52 -0.57 6.64 9.45
CA GLN A 52 -1.45 7.49 10.27
C GLN A 52 -2.08 6.70 11.43
N GLN A 53 -2.55 5.47 11.18
CA GLN A 53 -3.06 4.60 12.26
C GLN A 53 -1.97 4.26 13.28
N VAL A 54 -0.74 3.99 12.81
CA VAL A 54 0.42 3.79 13.70
C VAL A 54 0.70 5.05 14.51
N LYS A 55 0.62 6.25 13.92
CA LYS A 55 0.75 7.51 14.65
C LYS A 55 -0.27 7.64 15.79
N LEU A 56 -1.54 7.28 15.56
CA LEU A 56 -2.56 7.30 16.60
C LEU A 56 -2.18 6.36 17.76
N LYS A 57 -1.73 5.13 17.45
CA LYS A 57 -1.24 4.18 18.45
C LYS A 57 -0.01 4.68 19.19
N LEU A 58 0.91 5.39 18.53
CA LEU A 58 2.05 6.00 19.21
C LEU A 58 1.64 7.15 20.13
N GLY A 59 0.57 7.87 19.80
CA GLY A 59 -0.05 8.85 20.71
C GLY A 59 -0.59 8.18 21.98
N GLU A 60 -1.34 7.08 21.84
CA GLU A 60 -1.80 6.26 22.97
C GLU A 60 -0.60 5.78 23.82
N TYR A 61 0.44 5.25 23.19
CA TYR A 61 1.66 4.79 23.86
C TYR A 61 2.32 5.91 24.69
N PHE A 62 2.37 7.12 24.15
CA PHE A 62 2.96 8.26 24.85
C PHE A 62 2.12 8.68 26.05
N THR A 63 0.79 8.67 25.94
CA THR A 63 -0.12 8.92 27.07
C THR A 63 0.09 7.92 28.20
N ASP A 64 0.30 6.64 27.88
CA ASP A 64 0.47 5.59 28.88
C ASP A 64 1.86 5.58 29.53
N LYS A 65 2.91 5.78 28.73
CA LYS A 65 4.31 5.57 29.17
C LYS A 65 5.14 6.84 29.29
N ASN A 66 4.60 8.00 28.92
CA ASN A 66 5.32 9.28 28.86
C ASN A 66 6.66 9.17 28.09
N ASN A 67 6.69 8.32 27.06
CA ASN A 67 7.85 8.00 26.26
C ASN A 67 7.39 7.42 24.91
N TYR A 68 8.12 7.65 23.81
CA TYR A 68 7.89 6.92 22.55
C TYR A 68 8.72 5.62 22.48
N PRO A 69 8.34 4.66 21.63
CA PRO A 69 9.13 3.44 21.40
C PRO A 69 10.54 3.74 20.88
N GLU A 70 11.51 2.93 21.28
CA GLU A 70 12.93 3.17 21.02
C GLU A 70 13.38 2.72 19.63
N ASN A 71 12.60 1.86 18.98
CA ASN A 71 12.90 1.33 17.67
C ASN A 71 11.63 0.79 16.98
N LYS A 72 11.74 0.52 15.68
CA LYS A 72 10.63 0.01 14.88
C LYS A 72 10.04 -1.29 15.42
N ALA A 73 10.86 -2.20 15.94
CA ALA A 73 10.39 -3.48 16.47
C ALA A 73 9.51 -3.31 17.72
N ALA A 74 9.85 -2.35 18.60
CA ALA A 74 9.04 -1.99 19.75
C ALA A 74 7.68 -1.42 19.33
N VAL A 75 7.63 -0.61 18.26
CA VAL A 75 6.37 -0.14 17.66
C VAL A 75 5.52 -1.33 17.20
N VAL A 76 6.10 -2.22 16.38
CA VAL A 76 5.40 -3.40 15.85
C VAL A 76 4.84 -4.27 16.97
N THR A 77 5.62 -4.48 18.04
CA THR A 77 5.19 -5.26 19.20
C THR A 77 4.00 -4.61 19.91
N TYR A 78 4.02 -3.29 20.10
CA TYR A 78 2.92 -2.58 20.76
C TYR A 78 1.62 -2.58 19.95
N ILE A 79 1.70 -2.43 18.62
CA ILE A 79 0.51 -2.45 17.74
C ILE A 79 -0.04 -3.87 17.45
N GLY A 80 0.42 -4.87 18.21
CA GLY A 80 -0.10 -6.24 18.19
C GLY A 80 0.88 -7.29 17.64
N GLY A 81 2.14 -6.93 17.38
CA GLY A 81 3.17 -7.85 16.90
C GLY A 81 3.03 -8.26 15.43
N VAL A 82 3.88 -9.19 15.01
CA VAL A 82 3.80 -9.85 13.70
C VAL A 82 2.62 -10.82 13.72
N GLY A 83 1.70 -10.68 12.77
CA GLY A 83 0.38 -11.35 12.73
C GLY A 83 -0.80 -10.43 13.03
N SER A 84 -0.56 -9.19 13.50
CA SER A 84 -1.56 -8.12 13.51
C SER A 84 -1.59 -7.46 12.14
N GLN A 85 -2.80 -7.24 11.56
CA GLN A 85 -2.94 -6.59 10.26
C GLN A 85 -2.18 -5.26 10.17
N LEU A 86 -2.20 -4.47 11.25
CA LEU A 86 -1.50 -3.19 11.33
C LEU A 86 0.01 -3.36 11.53
N GLY A 87 0.42 -4.32 12.38
CA GLY A 87 1.83 -4.66 12.63
C GLY A 87 2.54 -5.16 11.37
N ASP A 88 1.90 -6.07 10.64
CA ASP A 88 2.39 -6.62 9.39
C ASP A 88 2.48 -5.55 8.31
N ALA A 89 1.45 -4.72 8.15
CA ALA A 89 1.44 -3.63 7.18
C ALA A 89 2.55 -2.60 7.45
N PHE A 90 2.87 -2.31 8.72
CA PHE A 90 3.95 -1.40 9.09
C PHE A 90 5.34 -2.04 8.92
N ASN A 91 5.46 -3.35 9.13
CA ASN A 91 6.73 -4.08 9.00
C ASN A 91 7.00 -4.57 7.57
N LEU A 92 6.03 -4.45 6.67
CA LEU A 92 6.12 -4.91 5.30
C LEU A 92 7.25 -4.22 4.52
N THR A 93 7.90 -4.99 3.66
CA THR A 93 8.88 -4.50 2.69
C THR A 93 8.26 -4.63 1.29
N LYS A 94 8.22 -3.52 0.54
CA LYS A 94 7.75 -3.48 -0.85
C LYS A 94 8.82 -2.82 -1.71
N ASN A 95 9.06 -3.32 -2.91
CA ASN A 95 10.05 -2.77 -3.85
C ASN A 95 11.46 -2.60 -3.23
N SER A 96 11.88 -3.54 -2.38
CA SER A 96 13.12 -3.47 -1.60
C SER A 96 13.23 -2.24 -0.67
N GLN A 97 12.10 -1.60 -0.35
CA GLN A 97 11.97 -0.50 0.58
C GLN A 97 11.12 -0.92 1.77
N SER A 98 11.45 -0.41 2.96
CA SER A 98 10.66 -0.60 4.16
C SER A 98 10.31 0.74 4.78
N ILE A 99 9.18 0.81 5.49
CA ILE A 99 8.82 1.99 6.28
C ILE A 99 9.84 2.14 7.40
N GLN A 100 10.41 3.33 7.56
CA GLN A 100 11.39 3.62 8.59
C GLN A 100 10.73 4.28 9.79
N TYR A 101 11.21 3.95 10.98
CA TYR A 101 10.85 4.62 12.22
C TYR A 101 12.13 5.08 12.91
N ALA A 102 12.23 6.38 13.16
CA ALA A 102 13.36 6.99 13.84
C ALA A 102 12.86 7.85 15.01
N PRO A 103 13.04 7.40 16.26
CA PRO A 103 12.71 8.21 17.42
C PRO A 103 13.79 9.27 17.67
N THR A 104 13.41 10.33 18.39
CA THR A 104 14.26 11.49 18.69
C THR A 104 14.25 11.74 20.20
N PRO A 105 15.39 12.04 20.84
CA PRO A 105 16.75 12.14 20.26
C PRO A 105 17.28 10.80 19.74
N SER A 106 18.23 10.85 18.80
CA SER A 106 18.85 9.64 18.22
C SER A 106 19.51 8.80 19.31
N GLY A 107 19.21 7.50 19.33
CA GLY A 107 19.72 6.59 20.37
C GLY A 107 18.99 6.73 21.71
N CYS A 108 17.79 7.32 21.72
CA CYS A 108 16.92 7.26 22.89
C CYS A 108 16.54 5.81 23.24
N GLY A 109 16.31 5.55 24.52
CA GLY A 109 16.25 4.18 25.09
C GLY A 109 17.59 3.69 25.65
N SER A 110 18.65 4.47 25.47
CA SER A 110 19.97 4.24 26.08
C SER A 110 19.99 4.70 27.55
N PRO A 111 20.88 4.15 28.40
CA PRO A 111 21.17 4.69 29.74
C PRO A 111 21.51 6.20 29.73
N THR A 112 22.07 6.72 28.63
CA THR A 112 22.44 8.14 28.47
C THR A 112 21.34 9.03 27.89
N SER A 113 20.28 8.44 27.33
CA SER A 113 19.09 9.14 26.83
C SER A 113 17.86 8.26 27.00
N PRO A 114 17.32 8.15 28.22
CA PRO A 114 16.28 7.17 28.53
C PRO A 114 14.91 7.50 27.92
N ARG A 115 14.72 8.73 27.41
CA ARG A 115 13.41 9.21 26.93
C ARG A 115 13.47 9.63 25.46
N CYS A 116 12.64 8.98 24.65
CA CYS A 116 12.25 9.37 23.31
C CYS A 116 11.07 10.37 23.39
N THR A 117 11.30 11.61 22.99
CA THR A 117 10.33 12.72 23.10
C THR A 117 9.59 13.01 21.80
N SER A 118 10.11 12.56 20.67
CA SER A 118 9.48 12.70 19.35
C SER A 118 9.87 11.52 18.46
N TYR A 119 9.28 11.43 17.28
CA TYR A 119 9.63 10.42 16.29
C TYR A 119 9.35 10.90 14.87
N THR A 120 9.92 10.19 13.91
CA THR A 120 9.58 10.34 12.49
C THR A 120 9.30 8.97 11.90
N ILE A 121 8.21 8.86 11.14
CA ILE A 121 7.93 7.72 10.27
C ILE A 121 8.23 8.18 8.85
N THR A 122 9.14 7.50 8.17
CA THR A 122 9.53 7.84 6.80
C THR A 122 9.17 6.68 5.89
N ILE A 123 8.29 6.95 4.92
CA ILE A 123 7.93 6.00 3.87
C ILE A 123 8.74 6.40 2.62
N PRO A 124 9.69 5.55 2.17
CA PRO A 124 10.48 5.87 0.98
C PRO A 124 9.61 6.05 -0.26
N GLY A 125 9.92 7.04 -1.10
CA GLY A 125 9.20 7.27 -2.35
C GLY A 125 9.01 6.04 -3.25
N PRO A 126 10.00 5.13 -3.39
CA PRO A 126 9.84 3.93 -4.21
C PRO A 126 8.94 2.84 -3.58
N TYR A 127 8.46 3.02 -2.34
CA TYR A 127 7.70 2.01 -1.60
C TYR A 127 6.39 1.62 -2.30
N TRP A 128 5.65 2.57 -2.89
CA TRP A 128 4.39 2.31 -3.62
C TRP A 128 4.59 2.09 -5.14
N GLY A 129 5.84 1.93 -5.58
CA GLY A 129 6.19 1.60 -6.97
C GLY A 129 6.37 2.83 -7.84
N GLY A 130 7.57 2.94 -8.45
CA GLY A 130 7.96 4.05 -9.32
C GLY A 130 9.35 4.60 -8.98
N ALA A 131 9.80 5.58 -9.75
CA ALA A 131 11.08 6.27 -9.54
C ALA A 131 10.97 7.51 -8.61
N SER A 132 9.89 7.64 -7.84
CA SER A 132 9.73 8.77 -6.91
C SER A 132 10.82 8.73 -5.84
N THR A 133 11.57 9.83 -5.74
CA THR A 133 12.58 10.06 -4.71
C THR A 133 12.03 10.80 -3.49
N GLU A 134 10.80 11.33 -3.59
CA GLU A 134 10.13 12.03 -2.51
C GLU A 134 9.64 11.06 -1.44
N ASN A 135 10.16 11.22 -0.23
CA ASN A 135 9.71 10.46 0.92
C ASN A 135 8.49 11.11 1.55
N GLU A 136 7.55 10.28 1.98
CA GLU A 136 6.46 10.74 2.84
C GLU A 136 6.92 10.66 4.30
N VAL A 137 6.85 11.77 5.04
CA VAL A 137 7.31 11.85 6.42
C VAL A 137 6.17 12.22 7.33
N ILE A 138 5.89 11.35 8.31
CA ILE A 138 4.86 11.56 9.33
C ILE A 138 5.56 11.83 10.67
N ARG A 139 5.06 12.84 11.38
CA ARG A 139 5.56 13.33 12.67
C ARG A 139 4.43 13.24 13.72
N PRO A 140 4.75 13.20 15.04
CA PRO A 140 3.75 13.28 16.10
C PRO A 140 2.81 14.48 15.92
#